data_AF-A0AAC9RJ31-F1
#
_entry.id   AF-A0AAC9RJ31-F1
#
_cell.length_a   1.000
_cell.length_b   1.000
_cell.length_c   1.000
_cell.angle_alpha   90.00
_cell.angle_beta   90.00
_cell.angle_gamma   90.00
#
_symmetry.space_group_name_H-M   'P 1'
#
loop_
_entity.id
_entity.type
_entity.pdbx_description
1 polymer ?
#
loop_
_entity_poly.entity_id
_entity_poly.type
_entity_poly.pdbx_seq_one_letter_code
_entity_poly.pdbx_strand_id
1 'polypeptide(L)' 'MEEKKEKVVIGYNYEGQPITRSTSEIASCCCIICDTCGKLLDPQGGPKKVLCKECANKKNIFQKEGMLI' A
#
# COMPACT_ATOMS: atom_id res chain seq x y z
N MET A 1 12.84 24.49 8.04
CA MET A 1 11.81 23.59 8.62
C MET A 1 11.81 22.36 7.74
N GLU A 2 12.52 21.31 8.14
CA GLU A 2 12.51 20.04 7.39
C GLU A 2 11.15 19.38 7.62
N GLU A 3 10.26 19.53 6.64
CA GLU A 3 9.01 18.79 6.59
C GLU A 3 9.35 17.29 6.55
N LYS A 4 9.29 16.62 7.70
CA LYS A 4 9.21 15.17 7.77
C LYS A 4 7.94 14.77 7.03
N LYS A 5 8.04 14.54 5.72
CA LYS A 5 6.99 13.93 4.93
C LYS A 5 6.76 12.54 5.52
N GLU A 6 5.77 12.42 6.39
CA GLU A 6 5.29 11.14 6.90
C GLU A 6 4.97 10.28 5.68
N LYS A 7 5.77 9.22 5.50
CA LYS A 7 5.56 8.24 4.44
C LYS A 7 4.32 7.42 4.82
N VAL A 8 3.13 7.93 4.49
CA VAL A 8 1.88 7.21 4.70
C VAL A 8 1.89 5.98 3.79
N VAL A 9 1.91 4.79 4.40
CA VAL A 9 1.80 3.51 3.68
C VAL A 9 0.34 3.30 3.30
N ILE A 10 0.07 3.22 2.00
CA ILE A 10 -1.27 3.03 1.43
C ILE A 10 -1.60 1.53 1.38
N GLY A 11 -0.62 0.71 1.04
CA GLY A 11 -0.77 -0.73 0.90
C GLY A 11 0.55 -1.37 0.52
N TYR A 12 0.47 -2.56 -0.08
CA TYR A 12 1.64 -3.36 -0.42
C TYR A 12 1.53 -3.86 -1.86
N ASN A 13 2.67 -3.96 -2.55
CA ASN A 13 2.72 -4.67 -3.82
C ASN A 13 2.71 -6.18 -3.59
N TYR A 14 2.71 -6.95 -4.69
CA TYR A 14 2.75 -8.41 -4.66
C TYR A 14 4.12 -9.00 -4.22
N GLU A 15 5.13 -8.14 -4.06
CA GLU A 15 6.46 -8.51 -3.59
C GLU A 15 6.66 -8.20 -2.09
N GLY A 16 5.62 -7.70 -1.41
CA GLY A 16 5.68 -7.35 0.02
C GLY A 16 6.23 -5.97 0.32
N GLN A 17 6.55 -5.18 -0.70
CA GLN A 17 7.07 -3.82 -0.51
C GLN A 17 5.93 -2.84 -0.22
N PRO A 18 6.10 -1.95 0.79
CA PRO A 18 5.11 -0.95 1.13
C PRO A 18 5.04 0.14 0.04
N ILE A 19 3.84 0.41 -0.44
CA ILE A 19 3.54 1.52 -1.35
C ILE A 19 3.18 2.73 -0.49
N THR A 20 3.90 3.83 -0.68
CA THR A 20 3.75 5.05 0.14
C THR A 20 3.26 6.23 -0.69
N ARG A 21 2.58 7.17 -0.03
CA ARG A 21 2.01 8.35 -0.67
C ARG A 21 3.04 9.32 -1.31
N SER A 22 4.32 9.14 -1.01
CA SER A 22 5.38 10.07 -1.37
C SER A 22 6.06 9.80 -2.71
N THR A 23 5.81 8.66 -3.37
CA THR A 23 6.30 8.50 -4.74
C THR A 23 5.47 9.42 -5.64
N SER A 24 6.14 10.20 -6.49
CA SER A 24 5.53 11.08 -7.51
C SER A 24 4.63 10.34 -8.53
N GLU A 25 4.28 9.08 -8.25
CA GLU A 25 3.49 8.14 -9.03
C GLU A 25 1.98 8.21 -8.71
N ILE A 26 1.58 9.09 -7.79
CA ILE A 26 0.18 9.26 -7.32
C ILE A 26 -0.51 10.44 -8.03
N ALA A 27 0.15 11.03 -9.03
CA ALA A 27 -0.39 12.09 -9.87
C ALA A 27 -1.44 11.58 -10.89
N SER A 28 -2.45 10.84 -10.43
CA SER A 28 -3.58 10.42 -11.24
C SER A 28 -4.86 10.59 -10.45
N CYS A 29 -5.91 11.12 -11.09
CA CYS A 29 -7.24 11.34 -10.51
C CYS A 29 -8.00 10.04 -10.15
N CYS A 30 -7.33 8.90 -10.15
CA CYS A 30 -7.90 7.62 -9.83
C CYS A 30 -7.77 7.33 -8.33
N CYS A 31 -8.54 6.37 -7.84
CA CYS A 31 -8.44 5.88 -6.48
C CYS A 31 -7.59 4.60 -6.46
N ILE A 32 -6.83 4.41 -5.39
CA ILE A 32 -6.14 3.14 -5.13
C ILE A 32 -7.12 2.20 -4.42
N ILE A 33 -7.41 1.07 -5.06
CA ILE A 33 -8.25 0.01 -4.51
C ILE A 33 -7.42 -1.26 -4.34
N CYS A 34 -7.80 -2.08 -3.36
CA CYS A 34 -7.24 -3.40 -3.18
C CYS A 34 -7.66 -4.31 -4.34
N ASP A 35 -6.68 -4.84 -5.07
CA ASP A 35 -6.90 -5.73 -6.22
C ASP A 35 -7.59 -7.05 -5.81
N THR A 36 -7.46 -7.47 -4.54
CA THR A 36 -8.07 -8.73 -4.06
C THR A 36 -9.49 -8.55 -3.51
N CYS A 37 -9.79 -7.46 -2.80
CA CYS A 37 -11.08 -7.29 -2.12
C CYS A 37 -11.87 -6.04 -2.54
N GLY A 38 -11.35 -5.23 -3.46
CA GLY A 38 -11.99 -4.00 -3.92
C GLY A 38 -12.03 -2.86 -2.90
N LYS A 39 -11.46 -3.05 -1.69
CA LYS A 39 -11.44 -2.04 -0.63
C LYS A 39 -10.67 -0.80 -1.09
N LEU A 40 -11.28 0.37 -0.94
CA LEU A 40 -10.61 1.66 -1.17
C LEU A 40 -9.48 1.84 -0.14
N LEU A 41 -8.27 2.09 -0.62
CA LEU A 41 -7.06 2.29 0.19
C LEU A 41 -6.64 3.75 0.23
N ASP A 42 -6.68 4.42 -0.92
CA ASP A 42 -6.44 5.86 -0.99
C ASP A 42 -7.36 6.48 -2.05
N PRO A 43 -8.05 7.59 -1.76
CA PRO A 43 -8.84 8.31 -2.75
C PRO A 43 -8.00 9.03 -3.80
N GLN A 44 -6.68 9.13 -3.61
CA GLN A 44 -5.74 9.79 -4.50
C GLN A 44 -4.64 8.79 -4.88
N GLY A 45 -4.64 8.29 -6.12
CA GLY A 45 -3.53 7.51 -6.69
C GLY A 45 -3.86 6.65 -7.89
N GLY A 46 -2.85 6.41 -8.73
CA GLY A 46 -2.99 5.69 -10.01
C GLY A 46 -3.33 4.19 -9.87
N PRO A 47 -3.65 3.52 -11.00
CA PRO A 47 -4.12 2.14 -11.07
C PRO A 47 -2.97 1.12 -10.86
N LYS A 48 -2.25 1.22 -9.74
CA LYS A 48 -1.32 0.15 -9.34
C LYS A 48 -2.12 -0.98 -8.72
N LYS A 49 -1.75 -2.21 -9.07
CA LYS A 49 -2.26 -3.42 -8.41
C LYS A 49 -1.72 -3.44 -6.97
N VAL A 50 -2.48 -2.85 -6.05
CA VAL A 50 -2.14 -2.73 -4.63
C VAL A 50 -2.95 -3.74 -3.83
N LEU A 51 -2.34 -4.29 -2.79
CA LEU A 51 -3.01 -5.12 -1.82
C LEU A 51 -3.18 -4.37 -0.50
N CYS A 52 -4.36 -4.47 0.09
CA CYS A 52 -4.58 -4.01 1.44
C CYS A 52 -3.77 -4.88 2.41
N LYS A 53 -3.50 -4.33 3.60
CA LYS A 53 -2.75 -5.02 4.65
C LYS A 53 -3.34 -6.41 4.96
N GLU A 54 -4.66 -6.53 4.96
CA GLU A 54 -5.36 -7.79 5.26
C GLU A 54 -5.16 -8.82 4.14
N CYS A 55 -5.32 -8.43 2.88
CA CYS A 55 -5.19 -9.32 1.73
C CYS A 55 -3.75 -9.77 1.52
N ALA A 56 -2.80 -8.86 1.67
CA ALA A 56 -1.39 -9.22 1.57
C ALA A 56 -0.92 -10.04 2.77
N ASN A 57 -1.48 -9.85 3.97
CA ASN A 57 -1.26 -10.77 5.10
C ASN A 57 -1.84 -12.17 4.82
N LYS A 58 -3.10 -12.26 4.33
CA LYS A 58 -3.73 -13.54 3.93
C LYS A 58 -2.92 -14.30 2.88
N LYS A 59 -2.28 -13.56 1.97
CA LYS A 59 -1.40 -14.10 0.91
C LYS A 59 0.04 -14.30 1.37
N ASN A 60 0.38 -14.05 2.64
CA ASN A 60 1.75 -14.12 3.20
C ASN A 60 2.78 -13.29 2.40
N ILE A 61 2.36 -12.16 1.81
CA ILE A 61 3.17 -11.37 0.88
C ILE A 61 4.21 -10.50 1.60
N PHE A 62 3.89 -10.01 2.80
CA PHE A 62 4.91 -9.46 3.70
C PHE A 62 4.92 -10.32 4.95
N GLN A 63 6.06 -10.97 5.18
CA GLN A 63 6.33 -11.60 6.46
C GLN A 63 6.46 -10.47 7.47
N LYS A 64 5.51 -10.39 8.42
CA LYS A 64 5.81 -9.71 9.66
C LYS A 64 6.98 -10.49 10.27
N GLU A 65 8.20 -9.97 10.18
CA GLU A 65 9.23 -10.33 11.14
C GLU A 65 8.61 -10.14 12.54
N GLY A 66 8.39 -11.23 13.25
CA GLY A 66 7.84 -11.19 14.61
C GLY A 66 6.56 -11.99 14.87
N MET A 67 6.35 -13.13 14.22
CA MET A 67 5.59 -14.22 14.86
C MET A 67 6.61 -15.23 15.42
N LEU A 68 7.29 -14.82 16.49
CA LEU A 68 7.98 -15.75 17.39
C LEU A 68 6.89 -16.43 18.21
N ILE A 69 6.77 -17.73 17.95
CA ILE A 69 6.12 -18.77 18.76
C ILE A 69 6.56 -18.69 20.22
#